data_AF-A0A2M7H6K4-F1
#
_entry.id   AF-A0A2M7H6K4-F1
#
_cell.length_a   1.000
_cell.length_b   1.000
_cell.length_c   1.000
_cell.angle_alpha   90.00
_cell.angle_beta   90.00
_cell.angle_gamma   90.00
#
_symmetry.space_group_name_H-M   'P 1'
#
loop_
_entity.id
_entity.type
_entity.pdbx_description
1 polymer ?
#
loop_
_entity_poly.entity_id
_entity_poly.type
_entity_poly.pdbx_seq_one_letter_code
_entity_poly.pdbx_strand_id
1 'polypeptide(L)'
;MEVNDYSYWITLAHLPNWRTERINNLIADIIHNRKISFAEFFSYDIPALQKDFGFSLKEARDILQAKDNLPDNLSLAEELPSQGFELITFDSTKYPTTLKNNLKKKYSPPLLYVKGDTQLFFEDKVAIVGSRNVGDKGVEFTKRIARKCTSEHKVIVSGYAKGVDKIALETVIENNGRGIVVLPQGIMTFKSGFKKLYEYIIDGQVLVVSTCHPKAEWSVSLAMRRNTYIYGLAEEIYVAESDHKGGTWSGVIDGLRKGRRIFVRKAAPDEKCANNELIAKGVIAVDEFGDVREDSRNYDGRLGRQKTLFEI
;
A
#
# COMPACT_ATOMS: atom_id res chain seq x y z
N MET A 1 -10.94 20.15 6.25
CA MET A 1 -11.54 19.55 5.05
C MET A 1 -12.98 19.26 5.38
N GLU A 2 -13.92 19.73 4.57
CA GLU A 2 -15.35 19.59 4.87
C GLU A 2 -15.86 18.22 4.39
N VAL A 3 -16.99 17.76 4.95
CA VAL A 3 -17.63 16.49 4.54
C VAL A 3 -17.88 16.45 3.01
N ASN A 4 -18.28 17.60 2.45
CA ASN A 4 -18.52 17.73 1.02
C ASN A 4 -17.26 17.47 0.19
N ASP A 5 -16.07 17.88 0.67
CA ASP A 5 -14.80 17.63 -0.01
C ASP A 5 -14.51 16.12 -0.11
N TYR A 6 -14.79 15.36 0.95
CA TYR A 6 -14.55 13.91 0.95
C TYR A 6 -15.40 13.17 -0.09
N SER A 7 -16.63 13.63 -0.37
CA SER A 7 -17.46 13.03 -1.42
C SER A 7 -16.81 13.11 -2.80
N TYR A 8 -16.14 14.24 -3.10
CA TYR A 8 -15.39 14.43 -4.34
C TYR A 8 -14.12 13.59 -4.37
N TRP A 9 -13.40 13.50 -3.25
CA TRP A 9 -12.23 12.62 -3.14
C TRP A 9 -12.58 11.16 -3.36
N ILE A 10 -13.68 10.66 -2.78
CA ILE A 10 -14.18 9.30 -3.03
C ILE A 10 -14.49 9.12 -4.52
N THR A 11 -15.23 10.07 -5.11
CA THR A 11 -15.60 10.05 -6.53
C THR A 11 -14.37 9.98 -7.45
N LEU A 12 -13.40 10.87 -7.26
CA LEU A 12 -12.20 10.94 -8.09
C LEU A 12 -11.28 9.74 -7.86
N ALA A 13 -11.13 9.28 -6.61
CA ALA A 13 -10.26 8.15 -6.27
C ALA A 13 -10.66 6.84 -6.95
N HIS A 14 -11.95 6.69 -7.27
CA HIS A 14 -12.52 5.46 -7.84
C HIS A 14 -13.02 5.63 -9.28
N LEU A 15 -12.51 6.64 -10.01
CA LEU A 15 -12.80 6.79 -11.44
C LEU A 15 -12.49 5.48 -12.21
N PRO A 16 -13.49 4.89 -12.89
CA PRO A 16 -13.33 3.58 -13.49
C PRO A 16 -12.35 3.63 -14.65
N ASN A 17 -11.42 2.68 -14.71
CA ASN A 17 -10.40 2.54 -15.77
C ASN A 17 -9.35 3.68 -15.84
N TRP A 18 -9.34 4.61 -14.89
CA TRP A 18 -8.31 5.63 -14.82
C TRP A 18 -7.08 5.11 -14.07
N ARG A 19 -5.90 5.45 -14.57
CA ARG A 19 -4.64 5.14 -13.87
C ARG A 19 -4.48 6.09 -12.68
N THR A 20 -3.91 5.58 -11.58
CA THR A 20 -3.60 6.37 -10.38
C THR A 20 -2.85 7.65 -10.69
N GLU A 21 -1.85 7.59 -11.58
CA GLU A 21 -1.11 8.77 -12.04
C GLU A 21 -2.01 9.84 -12.68
N ARG A 22 -2.95 9.42 -13.53
CA ARG A 22 -3.88 10.34 -14.21
C ARG A 22 -4.82 11.01 -13.21
N ILE A 23 -5.33 10.24 -12.24
CA ILE A 23 -6.18 10.75 -11.15
C ILE A 23 -5.40 11.76 -10.29
N ASN A 24 -4.20 11.42 -9.84
CA ASN A 24 -3.38 12.30 -9.03
C ASN A 24 -2.96 13.58 -9.77
N ASN A 25 -2.70 13.49 -11.07
CA ASN A 25 -2.42 14.67 -11.89
C ASN A 25 -3.65 15.56 -12.05
N LEU A 26 -4.85 14.98 -12.23
CA LEU A 26 -6.09 15.73 -12.26
C LEU A 26 -6.34 16.47 -10.94
N ILE A 27 -6.23 15.77 -9.82
CA ILE A 27 -6.41 16.36 -8.48
C ILE A 27 -5.42 17.51 -8.26
N ALA A 28 -4.15 17.31 -8.62
CA ALA A 28 -3.15 18.35 -8.51
C ALA A 28 -3.43 19.55 -9.44
N ASP A 29 -3.94 19.31 -10.65
CA ASP A 29 -4.31 20.37 -11.59
C ASP A 29 -5.46 21.23 -11.06
N ILE A 30 -6.51 20.59 -10.53
CA ILE A 30 -7.66 21.27 -9.91
C ILE A 30 -7.22 22.14 -8.73
N ILE A 31 -6.53 21.53 -7.76
CA ILE A 31 -6.22 22.19 -6.48
C ILE A 31 -5.08 23.21 -6.62
N HIS A 32 -3.98 22.85 -7.29
CA HIS A 32 -2.75 23.65 -7.25
C HIS A 32 -2.56 24.55 -8.47
N ASN A 33 -2.89 24.08 -9.68
CA ASN A 33 -2.67 24.85 -10.90
C ASN A 33 -3.82 25.82 -11.15
N ARG A 34 -5.06 25.30 -11.18
CA ARG A 34 -6.27 26.09 -11.45
C ARG A 34 -6.81 26.78 -10.23
N LYS A 35 -6.58 26.20 -9.04
CA LYS A 35 -7.05 26.71 -7.75
C LYS A 35 -8.57 26.88 -7.70
N ILE A 36 -9.28 25.94 -8.33
CA ILE A 36 -10.75 25.87 -8.31
C ILE A 36 -11.20 24.80 -7.32
N SER A 37 -12.44 24.91 -6.83
CA SER A 37 -13.01 23.88 -5.96
C SER A 37 -13.40 22.62 -6.76
N PHE A 38 -13.51 21.47 -6.09
CA PHE A 38 -14.06 20.28 -6.74
C PHE A 38 -15.51 20.47 -7.18
N ALA A 39 -16.32 21.20 -6.40
CA ALA A 39 -17.69 21.52 -6.76
C ALA A 39 -17.76 22.29 -8.08
N GLU A 40 -16.87 23.29 -8.25
CA GLU A 40 -16.72 24.02 -9.50
C GLU A 40 -16.27 23.10 -10.64
N PHE A 41 -15.25 22.27 -10.43
CA PHE A 41 -14.80 21.27 -11.43
C PHE A 41 -15.93 20.35 -11.91
N PHE A 42 -16.74 19.82 -11.00
CA PHE A 42 -17.87 18.94 -11.35
C PHE A 42 -19.06 19.71 -11.95
N SER A 43 -19.04 21.04 -12.00
CA SER A 43 -20.07 21.85 -12.69
C SER A 43 -19.84 21.95 -14.21
N TYR A 44 -18.62 21.69 -14.70
CA TYR A 44 -18.29 21.74 -16.11
C TYR A 44 -19.03 20.67 -16.93
N ASP A 45 -19.46 21.05 -18.14
CA ASP A 45 -20.04 20.15 -19.13
C ASP A 45 -18.96 19.52 -20.03
N ILE A 46 -19.35 18.59 -20.93
CA ILE A 46 -18.40 17.92 -21.83
C ILE A 46 -17.60 18.93 -22.68
N PRO A 47 -18.22 19.88 -23.41
CA PRO A 47 -17.48 20.86 -24.20
C PRO A 47 -16.42 21.61 -23.40
N ALA A 48 -16.76 22.07 -22.18
CA ALA A 48 -15.83 22.81 -21.35
C ALA A 48 -14.73 21.90 -20.77
N LEU A 49 -15.05 20.66 -20.37
CA LEU A 49 -14.05 19.66 -19.97
C LEU A 49 -13.04 19.35 -21.10
N GLN A 50 -13.50 19.26 -22.35
CA GLN A 50 -12.61 19.03 -23.48
C GLN A 50 -11.74 20.27 -23.79
N LYS A 51 -12.34 21.45 -23.80
CA LYS A 51 -11.65 22.70 -24.13
C LYS A 51 -10.67 23.14 -23.05
N ASP A 52 -11.09 23.13 -21.80
CA ASP A 52 -10.37 23.78 -20.70
C ASP A 52 -9.38 22.82 -20.03
N PHE A 53 -9.68 21.52 -19.99
CA PHE A 53 -8.84 20.48 -19.38
C PHE A 53 -8.16 19.56 -20.40
N GLY A 54 -8.48 19.67 -21.68
CA GLY A 54 -7.90 18.84 -22.74
C GLY A 54 -8.33 17.37 -22.65
N PHE A 55 -9.46 17.07 -22.02
CA PHE A 55 -9.95 15.70 -21.91
C PHE A 55 -10.43 15.17 -23.26
N SER A 56 -10.23 13.87 -23.47
CA SER A 56 -10.95 13.15 -24.52
C SER A 56 -12.44 13.10 -24.21
N LEU A 57 -13.28 12.90 -25.24
CA LEU A 57 -14.73 12.71 -25.06
C LEU A 57 -15.04 11.56 -24.10
N LYS A 58 -14.22 10.50 -24.10
CA LYS A 58 -14.35 9.38 -23.17
C LYS A 58 -14.09 9.83 -21.73
N GLU A 59 -12.96 10.49 -21.47
CA GLU A 59 -12.62 10.97 -20.13
C GLU A 59 -13.67 11.96 -19.59
N ALA A 60 -14.17 12.88 -20.42
CA ALA A 60 -15.22 13.80 -20.03
C ALA A 60 -16.53 13.07 -19.66
N ARG A 61 -16.89 12.01 -20.39
CA ARG A 61 -18.03 11.15 -20.05
C ARG A 61 -17.80 10.36 -18.76
N ASP A 62 -16.59 9.82 -18.54
CA ASP A 62 -16.25 9.11 -17.30
C ASP A 62 -16.41 10.04 -16.09
N ILE A 63 -15.99 11.31 -16.20
CA ILE A 63 -16.14 12.32 -15.14
C ILE A 63 -17.61 12.65 -14.87
N LEU A 64 -18.42 12.85 -15.91
CA LEU A 64 -19.85 13.09 -15.74
C LEU A 64 -20.57 11.88 -15.14
N GLN A 65 -20.25 10.66 -15.59
CA GLN A 65 -20.83 9.45 -15.00
C GLN A 65 -20.41 9.28 -13.53
N ALA A 66 -19.18 9.68 -13.18
CA ALA A 66 -18.73 9.66 -11.80
C ALA A 66 -19.50 10.68 -10.94
N LYS A 67 -19.85 11.85 -11.50
CA LYS A 67 -20.69 12.87 -10.86
C LYS A 67 -22.04 12.30 -10.42
N ASP A 68 -22.63 11.41 -11.21
CA ASP A 68 -23.92 10.78 -10.87
C ASP A 68 -23.86 9.97 -9.55
N ASN A 69 -22.67 9.52 -9.13
CA ASN A 69 -22.47 8.81 -7.87
C ASN A 69 -22.18 9.75 -6.67
N LEU A 70 -22.15 11.07 -6.86
CA LEU A 70 -21.87 12.02 -5.77
C LEU A 70 -22.85 11.91 -4.59
N PRO A 71 -24.18 11.74 -4.77
CA PRO A 71 -25.09 11.58 -3.64
C PRO A 71 -24.77 10.35 -2.77
N ASP A 72 -24.42 9.23 -3.40
CA ASP A 72 -24.01 8.01 -2.70
C ASP A 72 -22.66 8.20 -2.00
N ASN A 73 -21.73 8.89 -2.64
CA ASN A 73 -20.42 9.20 -2.08
C ASN A 73 -20.48 10.23 -0.96
N LEU A 74 -21.44 11.16 -0.97
CA LEU A 74 -21.73 12.07 0.14
C LEU A 74 -22.23 11.26 1.36
N SER A 75 -23.17 10.35 1.14
CA SER A 75 -23.65 9.45 2.20
C SER A 75 -22.50 8.63 2.80
N LEU A 76 -21.59 8.12 1.97
CA LEU A 76 -20.37 7.42 2.42
C LEU A 76 -19.41 8.34 3.20
N ALA A 77 -19.23 9.58 2.75
CA ALA A 77 -18.37 10.57 3.39
C ALA A 77 -18.86 10.96 4.80
N GLU A 78 -20.16 10.86 5.05
CA GLU A 78 -20.79 11.04 6.37
C GLU A 78 -20.73 9.76 7.21
N GLU A 79 -21.07 8.61 6.61
CA GLU A 79 -21.16 7.33 7.29
C GLU A 79 -19.79 6.88 7.83
N LEU A 80 -18.72 7.02 7.04
CA LEU A 80 -17.40 6.52 7.39
C LEU A 80 -16.84 7.15 8.70
N PRO A 81 -16.77 8.49 8.85
CA PRO A 81 -16.37 9.12 10.10
C PRO A 81 -17.25 8.73 11.29
N SER A 82 -18.58 8.60 11.10
CA SER A 82 -19.49 8.21 12.18
C SER A 82 -19.20 6.80 12.74
N GLN A 83 -18.57 5.94 11.94
CA GLN A 83 -18.13 4.60 12.32
C GLN A 83 -16.66 4.55 12.78
N GLY A 84 -16.02 5.71 12.96
CA GLY A 84 -14.63 5.83 13.39
C GLY A 84 -13.62 5.50 12.30
N PHE A 85 -13.99 5.61 11.02
CA PHE A 85 -13.04 5.57 9.92
C PHE A 85 -12.53 6.98 9.62
N GLU A 86 -11.23 7.11 9.35
CA GLU A 86 -10.65 8.35 8.86
C GLU A 86 -10.32 8.25 7.37
N LEU A 87 -10.53 9.36 6.65
CA LEU A 87 -10.18 9.50 5.24
C LEU A 87 -8.95 10.40 5.11
N ILE A 88 -7.87 9.86 4.56
CA ILE A 88 -6.61 10.57 4.38
C ILE A 88 -6.34 10.75 2.89
N THR A 89 -6.40 11.99 2.44
CA THR A 89 -6.19 12.39 1.04
C THR A 89 -4.71 12.56 0.72
N PHE A 90 -4.34 12.45 -0.56
CA PHE A 90 -2.95 12.52 -1.02
C PHE A 90 -2.24 13.86 -0.71
N ASP A 91 -3.00 14.93 -0.53
CA ASP A 91 -2.53 16.27 -0.14
C ASP A 91 -2.54 16.50 1.39
N SER A 92 -3.08 15.57 2.18
CA SER A 92 -3.10 15.66 3.64
C SER A 92 -1.70 15.54 4.25
N THR A 93 -1.46 16.29 5.33
CA THR A 93 -0.25 16.14 6.17
C THR A 93 -0.21 14.80 6.89
N LYS A 94 -1.36 14.13 7.06
CA LYS A 94 -1.45 12.76 7.61
C LYS A 94 -1.13 11.67 6.58
N TYR A 95 -0.93 12.03 5.30
CA TYR A 95 -0.61 11.04 4.28
C TYR A 95 0.78 10.44 4.50
N PRO A 96 0.97 9.10 4.43
CA PRO A 96 2.24 8.48 4.77
C PRO A 96 3.36 8.93 3.83
N THR A 97 4.38 9.60 4.38
CA THR A 97 5.52 10.14 3.61
C THR A 97 6.30 9.02 2.93
N THR A 98 6.53 7.90 3.61
CA THR A 98 7.13 6.69 3.06
C THR A 98 6.37 6.20 1.82
N LEU A 99 5.04 6.08 1.90
CA LEU A 99 4.21 5.65 0.76
C LEU A 99 4.31 6.63 -0.41
N LYS A 100 4.22 7.94 -0.13
CA LYS A 100 4.30 9.01 -1.13
C LYS A 100 5.65 9.03 -1.83
N ASN A 101 6.74 8.86 -1.10
CA ASN A 101 8.10 8.86 -1.64
C ASN A 101 8.37 7.61 -2.49
N ASN A 102 7.95 6.45 -1.99
CA ASN A 102 8.23 5.16 -2.62
C ASN A 102 7.42 4.93 -3.89
N LEU A 103 6.16 5.37 -3.90
CA LEU A 103 5.25 5.15 -5.03
C LEU A 103 5.12 6.35 -5.96
N LYS A 104 5.44 7.56 -5.47
CA LYS A 104 5.27 8.84 -6.16
C LYS A 104 3.81 9.04 -6.62
N LYS A 105 3.54 10.16 -7.30
CA LYS A 105 2.21 10.42 -7.92
C LYS A 105 1.75 9.26 -8.83
N LYS A 106 2.68 8.47 -9.36
CA LYS A 106 2.37 7.40 -10.30
C LYS A 106 1.56 6.25 -9.68
N TYR A 107 1.91 5.85 -8.45
CA TYR A 107 1.31 4.67 -7.80
C TYR A 107 0.73 4.94 -6.42
N SER A 108 0.96 6.12 -5.82
CA SER A 108 0.37 6.47 -4.53
C SER A 108 -1.14 6.64 -4.67
N PRO A 109 -1.96 5.95 -3.86
CA PRO A 109 -3.41 6.08 -3.94
C PRO A 109 -3.86 7.51 -3.58
N PRO A 110 -4.84 8.09 -4.29
CA PRO A 110 -5.34 9.44 -4.02
C PRO A 110 -6.02 9.57 -2.65
N LEU A 111 -6.56 8.46 -2.14
CA LEU A 111 -7.33 8.39 -0.91
C LEU A 111 -7.02 7.10 -0.16
N LEU A 112 -6.82 7.21 1.16
CA LEU A 112 -6.72 6.11 2.10
C LEU A 112 -7.93 6.15 3.04
N TYR A 113 -8.54 4.99 3.27
CA TYR A 113 -9.50 4.77 4.34
C TYR A 113 -8.80 4.03 5.47
N VAL A 114 -8.87 4.56 6.69
CA VAL A 114 -8.13 3.99 7.81
C VAL A 114 -8.96 3.87 9.08
N LYS A 115 -8.56 2.96 9.97
CA LYS A 115 -9.12 2.82 11.32
C LYS A 115 -8.04 2.36 12.30
N GLY A 116 -7.90 3.06 13.41
CA GLY A 116 -6.81 2.89 14.39
C GLY A 116 -5.91 4.12 14.45
N ASP A 117 -4.75 3.97 15.08
CA ASP A 117 -3.81 5.07 15.28
C ASP A 117 -2.99 5.37 14.00
N THR A 118 -3.15 6.58 13.46
CA THR A 118 -2.45 7.03 12.25
C THR A 118 -1.01 7.45 12.49
N GLN A 119 -0.58 7.61 13.75
CA GLN A 119 0.82 7.89 14.07
C GLN A 119 1.76 6.77 13.59
N LEU A 120 1.26 5.54 13.50
CA LEU A 120 2.00 4.37 13.00
C LEU A 120 2.54 4.58 11.58
N PHE A 121 1.94 5.46 10.78
CA PHE A 121 2.48 5.79 9.45
C PHE A 121 3.82 6.54 9.49
N PHE A 122 4.15 7.19 10.60
CA PHE A 122 5.32 8.05 10.75
C PHE A 122 6.45 7.40 11.55
N GLU A 123 6.25 6.19 12.06
CA GLU A 123 7.28 5.39 12.70
C GLU A 123 8.10 4.60 11.67
N ASP A 124 9.25 4.03 12.05
CA ASP A 124 10.02 3.15 11.17
C ASP A 124 9.24 1.86 10.87
N LYS A 125 9.14 1.47 9.60
CA LYS A 125 8.26 0.41 9.14
C LYS A 125 8.98 -0.70 8.37
N VAL A 126 8.65 -1.95 8.71
CA VAL A 126 9.18 -3.14 8.02
C VAL A 126 8.03 -3.96 7.47
N ALA A 127 8.07 -4.28 6.17
CA ALA A 127 7.11 -5.20 5.59
C ALA A 127 7.59 -6.63 5.79
N ILE A 128 6.72 -7.51 6.32
CA ILE A 128 6.98 -8.95 6.39
C ILE A 128 5.94 -9.65 5.53
N VAL A 129 6.42 -10.37 4.50
CA VAL A 129 5.58 -10.95 3.45
C VAL A 129 6.03 -12.38 3.13
N GLY A 130 5.09 -13.21 2.67
CA GLY A 130 5.44 -14.56 2.27
C GLY A 130 4.26 -15.44 1.90
N SER A 131 4.52 -16.74 1.76
CA SER A 131 3.54 -17.73 1.30
C SER A 131 2.36 -17.88 2.26
N ARG A 132 1.20 -18.21 1.69
CA ARG A 132 0.02 -18.62 2.46
C ARG A 132 0.14 -20.03 3.04
N ASN A 133 1.02 -20.83 2.46
CA ASN A 133 1.32 -22.21 2.84
C ASN A 133 2.79 -22.31 3.25
N VAL A 134 3.21 -21.43 4.17
CA VAL A 134 4.59 -21.33 4.62
C VAL A 134 5.02 -22.56 5.42
N GLY A 135 6.23 -23.06 5.15
CA GLY A 135 6.85 -24.15 5.91
C GLY A 135 7.40 -23.72 7.27
N ASP A 136 7.80 -24.68 8.12
CA ASP A 136 8.19 -24.43 9.51
C ASP A 136 9.36 -23.45 9.65
N LYS A 137 10.39 -23.56 8.79
CA LYS A 137 11.52 -22.61 8.77
C LYS A 137 11.07 -21.20 8.41
N GLY A 138 10.12 -21.05 7.49
CA GLY A 138 9.52 -19.77 7.15
C GLY A 138 8.67 -19.20 8.29
N VAL A 139 7.93 -20.04 9.03
CA VAL A 139 7.21 -19.65 10.25
C VAL A 139 8.17 -19.14 11.31
N GLU A 140 9.24 -19.88 11.60
CA GLU A 140 10.23 -19.50 12.61
C GLU A 140 10.90 -18.18 12.26
N PHE A 141 11.34 -18.04 11.01
CA PHE A 141 11.92 -16.79 10.51
C PHE A 141 10.94 -15.62 10.65
N THR A 142 9.68 -15.80 10.23
CA THR A 142 8.64 -14.77 10.35
C THR A 142 8.49 -14.29 11.80
N LYS A 143 8.38 -15.24 12.74
CA LYS A 143 8.27 -14.93 14.18
C LYS A 143 9.51 -14.20 14.69
N ARG A 144 10.70 -14.62 14.27
CA ARG A 144 11.95 -14.02 14.70
C ARG A 144 12.09 -12.58 14.20
N ILE A 145 11.83 -12.32 12.92
CA ILE A 145 11.86 -10.96 12.37
C ILE A 145 10.79 -10.07 13.01
N ALA A 146 9.58 -10.59 13.25
CA ALA A 146 8.53 -9.86 13.95
C ALA A 146 8.94 -9.45 15.37
N ARG A 147 9.57 -10.34 16.14
CA ARG A 147 10.11 -10.02 17.48
C ARG A 147 11.24 -9.02 17.42
N LYS A 148 12.16 -9.17 16.45
CA LYS A 148 13.26 -8.21 16.22
C LYS A 148 12.72 -6.81 15.94
N CYS A 149 11.74 -6.69 15.03
CA CYS A 149 11.07 -5.41 14.75
C CYS A 149 10.43 -4.82 16.01
N THR A 150 9.76 -5.66 16.81
CA THR A 150 9.13 -5.22 18.07
C THR A 150 10.16 -4.70 19.07
N SER A 151 11.29 -5.38 19.27
CA SER A 151 12.38 -4.92 20.15
C SER A 151 13.08 -3.65 19.65
N GLU A 152 13.04 -3.40 18.34
CA GLU A 152 13.59 -2.20 17.71
C GLU A 152 12.54 -1.07 17.58
N HIS A 153 11.35 -1.23 18.17
CA HIS A 153 10.23 -0.29 18.07
C HIS A 153 9.79 0.02 16.62
N LYS A 154 10.00 -0.93 15.70
CA LYS A 154 9.55 -0.83 14.31
C LYS A 154 8.14 -1.36 14.16
N VAL A 155 7.33 -0.65 13.38
CA VAL A 155 5.97 -1.05 13.01
C VAL A 155 6.03 -2.03 11.85
N ILE A 156 5.34 -3.17 11.96
CA ILE A 156 5.25 -4.06 10.80
C ILE A 156 4.18 -3.62 9.82
N VAL A 157 4.37 -3.88 8.53
CA VAL A 157 3.34 -3.69 7.50
C VAL A 157 3.04 -5.03 6.86
N SER A 158 1.77 -5.46 6.89
CA SER A 158 1.39 -6.72 6.27
C SER A 158 -0.06 -6.72 5.79
N GLY A 159 -0.46 -7.82 5.17
CA GLY A 159 -1.74 -7.95 4.49
C GLY A 159 -2.81 -8.74 5.23
N TYR A 160 -2.53 -9.24 6.43
CA TYR A 160 -3.39 -10.11 7.25
C TYR A 160 -3.97 -11.33 6.50
N ALA A 161 -3.28 -11.82 5.49
CA ALA A 161 -3.62 -13.06 4.82
C ALA A 161 -3.17 -14.29 5.65
N LYS A 162 -3.77 -15.46 5.41
CA LYS A 162 -3.28 -16.73 5.98
C LYS A 162 -1.79 -16.90 5.67
N GLY A 163 -1.02 -17.48 6.59
CA GLY A 163 0.40 -17.74 6.43
C GLY A 163 1.24 -16.61 7.03
N VAL A 164 2.30 -16.22 6.33
CA VAL A 164 3.31 -15.25 6.83
C VAL A 164 2.69 -13.96 7.33
N ASP A 165 1.76 -13.37 6.57
CA ASP A 165 1.15 -12.08 6.95
C ASP A 165 0.45 -12.13 8.31
N LYS A 166 -0.36 -13.17 8.54
CA LYS A 166 -1.08 -13.37 9.80
C LYS A 166 -0.12 -13.69 10.94
N ILE A 167 0.86 -14.57 10.71
CA ILE A 167 1.87 -14.95 11.71
C ILE A 167 2.68 -13.73 12.15
N ALA A 168 3.09 -12.87 11.21
CA ALA A 168 3.82 -11.65 11.50
C ALA A 168 3.00 -10.73 12.43
N LEU A 169 1.75 -10.46 12.07
CA LEU A 169 0.88 -9.59 12.88
C LEU A 169 0.60 -10.16 14.27
N GLU A 170 0.22 -11.44 14.36
CA GLU A 170 -0.05 -12.09 15.65
C GLU A 170 1.20 -12.06 16.54
N THR A 171 2.38 -12.35 15.98
CA THR A 171 3.62 -12.33 16.77
C THR A 171 3.94 -10.93 17.29
N VAL A 172 3.77 -9.88 16.48
CA VAL A 172 4.02 -8.52 16.93
C VAL A 172 3.06 -8.12 18.04
N ILE A 173 1.77 -8.41 17.89
CA ILE A 173 0.74 -8.11 18.89
C ILE A 173 1.05 -8.85 20.21
N GLU A 174 1.34 -10.15 20.15
CA GLU A 174 1.70 -10.97 21.32
C GLU A 174 2.95 -10.46 22.07
N ASN A 175 3.79 -9.68 21.41
CA ASN A 175 5.01 -9.11 21.98
C ASN A 175 4.88 -7.60 22.28
N ASN A 176 3.66 -7.07 22.35
CA ASN A 176 3.36 -5.65 22.59
C ASN A 176 3.92 -4.69 21.52
N GLY A 177 4.16 -5.18 20.31
CA GLY A 177 4.54 -4.36 19.18
C GLY A 177 3.33 -3.78 18.43
N ARG A 178 3.61 -3.15 17.28
CA ARG A 178 2.61 -2.41 16.49
C ARG A 178 2.64 -2.79 15.02
N GLY A 179 1.48 -2.76 14.36
CA GLY A 179 1.34 -3.24 12.99
C GLY A 179 0.29 -2.51 12.15
N ILE A 180 0.55 -2.42 10.85
CA ILE A 180 -0.35 -1.88 9.84
C ILE A 180 -0.88 -3.03 8.97
N VAL A 181 -2.19 -3.16 8.92
CA VAL A 181 -2.90 -4.11 8.06
C VAL A 181 -3.42 -3.40 6.83
N VAL A 182 -2.87 -3.75 5.66
CA VAL A 182 -3.32 -3.19 4.37
C VAL A 182 -4.34 -4.13 3.75
N LEU A 183 -5.56 -3.69 3.47
CA LEU A 183 -6.66 -4.56 3.05
C LEU A 183 -6.75 -4.75 1.52
N PRO A 184 -7.09 -5.97 1.06
CA PRO A 184 -7.38 -6.26 -0.35
C PRO A 184 -8.87 -6.10 -0.71
N GLN A 185 -9.60 -5.27 0.04
CA GLN A 185 -11.04 -5.07 -0.07
C GLN A 185 -11.42 -3.71 0.53
N GLY A 186 -12.67 -3.28 0.37
CA GLY A 186 -13.22 -2.08 0.99
C GLY A 186 -13.14 -2.14 2.52
N ILE A 187 -12.94 -0.99 3.16
CA ILE A 187 -12.79 -0.97 4.61
C ILE A 187 -14.08 -1.47 5.31
N MET A 188 -15.26 -1.16 4.78
CA MET A 188 -16.54 -1.54 5.39
C MET A 188 -16.88 -3.03 5.24
N THR A 189 -16.22 -3.73 4.32
CA THR A 189 -16.42 -5.17 4.09
C THR A 189 -15.52 -6.03 4.99
N PHE A 190 -14.58 -5.43 5.74
CA PHE A 190 -13.69 -6.12 6.69
C PHE A 190 -14.30 -6.38 8.08
N LYS A 191 -15.61 -6.58 8.16
CA LYS A 191 -16.37 -6.70 9.43
C LYS A 191 -15.82 -7.75 10.39
N SER A 192 -15.55 -8.96 9.90
CA SER A 192 -15.02 -10.06 10.73
C SER A 192 -13.58 -9.83 11.19
N GLY A 193 -12.79 -9.11 10.38
CA GLY A 193 -11.45 -8.70 10.73
C GLY A 193 -11.44 -7.65 11.84
N PHE A 194 -12.31 -6.63 11.74
CA PHE A 194 -12.48 -5.65 12.82
C PHE A 194 -12.91 -6.30 14.13
N LYS A 195 -13.82 -7.28 14.11
CA LYS A 195 -14.20 -8.02 15.33
C LYS A 195 -12.99 -8.71 15.99
N LYS A 196 -12.05 -9.24 15.21
CA LYS A 196 -10.86 -9.94 15.72
C LYS A 196 -9.75 -9.02 16.19
N LEU A 197 -9.66 -7.83 15.58
CA LEU A 197 -8.58 -6.86 15.83
C LEU A 197 -9.04 -5.69 16.69
N TYR A 198 -10.28 -5.71 17.20
CA TYR A 198 -10.91 -4.54 17.83
C TYR A 198 -10.09 -4.00 19.00
N GLU A 199 -9.73 -4.86 19.96
CA GLU A 199 -8.96 -4.48 21.15
C GLU A 199 -7.63 -3.82 20.75
N TYR A 200 -6.87 -4.46 19.86
CA TYR A 200 -5.59 -3.95 19.37
C TYR A 200 -5.69 -2.64 18.56
N ILE A 201 -6.83 -2.40 17.90
CA ILE A 201 -7.10 -1.12 17.21
C ILE A 201 -7.36 -0.01 18.24
N ILE A 202 -8.12 -0.30 19.28
CA ILE A 202 -8.43 0.65 20.36
C ILE A 202 -7.19 0.98 21.18
N ASP A 203 -6.33 -0.02 21.43
CA ASP A 203 -5.08 0.14 22.17
C ASP A 203 -3.97 0.83 21.35
N GLY A 204 -4.26 1.23 20.11
CA GLY A 204 -3.29 1.89 19.22
C GLY A 204 -2.20 0.97 18.67
N GLN A 205 -2.32 -0.35 18.87
CA GLN A 205 -1.35 -1.32 18.36
C GLN A 205 -1.53 -1.62 16.87
N VAL A 206 -2.77 -1.53 16.37
CA VAL A 206 -3.10 -1.90 14.99
C VAL A 206 -3.76 -0.74 14.24
N LEU A 207 -3.20 -0.43 13.08
CA LEU A 207 -3.82 0.44 12.08
C LEU A 207 -4.28 -0.38 10.88
N VAL A 208 -5.56 -0.30 10.54
CA VAL A 208 -6.12 -0.93 9.34
C VAL A 208 -6.26 0.11 8.24
N VAL A 209 -5.81 -0.22 7.03
CA VAL A 209 -5.76 0.70 5.88
C VAL A 209 -6.36 0.02 4.65
N SER A 210 -7.23 0.71 3.91
CA SER A 210 -7.68 0.29 2.59
C SER A 210 -7.56 1.42 1.58
N THR A 211 -7.31 1.07 0.32
CA THR A 211 -7.35 1.99 -0.83
C THR A 211 -8.52 1.65 -1.78
N CYS A 212 -9.34 0.65 -1.44
CA CYS A 212 -10.44 0.20 -2.27
C CYS A 212 -11.68 1.06 -1.99
N HIS A 213 -12.63 1.08 -2.92
CA HIS A 213 -13.94 1.67 -2.65
C HIS A 213 -14.51 1.09 -1.33
N PRO A 214 -15.11 1.89 -0.43
CA PRO A 214 -15.46 1.45 0.93
C PRO A 214 -16.29 0.16 1.00
N LYS A 215 -17.18 -0.02 0.03
CA LYS A 215 -18.09 -1.17 -0.12
C LYS A 215 -17.54 -2.27 -1.05
N ALA A 216 -16.30 -2.20 -1.51
CA ALA A 216 -15.73 -3.22 -2.39
C ALA A 216 -15.54 -4.55 -1.68
N GLU A 217 -15.99 -5.63 -2.30
CA GLU A 217 -15.77 -6.99 -1.81
C GLU A 217 -14.35 -7.47 -2.07
N TRP A 218 -13.94 -8.51 -1.34
CA TRP A 218 -12.67 -9.19 -1.58
C TRP A 218 -12.57 -9.73 -3.01
N SER A 219 -11.42 -9.55 -3.64
CA SER A 219 -11.08 -10.29 -4.86
C SER A 219 -9.59 -10.56 -4.99
N VAL A 220 -9.24 -11.58 -5.79
CA VAL A 220 -7.84 -11.91 -6.10
C VAL A 220 -7.12 -10.72 -6.76
N SER A 221 -7.80 -10.00 -7.65
CA SER A 221 -7.25 -8.82 -8.33
C SER A 221 -6.89 -7.72 -7.33
N LEU A 222 -7.78 -7.42 -6.38
CA LEU A 222 -7.50 -6.44 -5.32
C LEU A 222 -6.36 -6.91 -4.41
N ALA A 223 -6.30 -8.21 -4.08
CA ALA A 223 -5.19 -8.77 -3.30
C ALA A 223 -3.83 -8.62 -3.99
N MET A 224 -3.77 -8.84 -5.30
CA MET A 224 -2.54 -8.61 -6.08
C MET A 224 -2.16 -7.13 -6.14
N ARG A 225 -3.12 -6.24 -6.39
CA ARG A 225 -2.90 -4.78 -6.43
C ARG A 225 -2.41 -4.24 -5.09
N ARG A 226 -3.01 -4.69 -4.00
CA ARG A 226 -2.73 -4.28 -2.62
C ARG A 226 -1.26 -4.42 -2.24
N ASN A 227 -0.55 -5.44 -2.75
CA ASN A 227 0.85 -5.66 -2.43
C ASN A 227 1.75 -4.45 -2.75
N THR A 228 1.40 -3.66 -3.78
CA THR A 228 2.11 -2.40 -4.08
C THR A 228 2.13 -1.45 -2.87
N TYR A 229 1.06 -1.41 -2.09
CA TYR A 229 0.94 -0.52 -0.94
C TYR A 229 1.63 -1.07 0.30
N ILE A 230 1.65 -2.40 0.51
CA ILE A 230 2.47 -3.01 1.58
C ILE A 230 3.95 -2.63 1.37
N TYR A 231 4.45 -2.84 0.14
CA TYR A 231 5.84 -2.56 -0.22
C TYR A 231 6.14 -1.06 -0.27
N GLY A 232 5.13 -0.26 -0.58
CA GLY A 232 5.22 1.20 -0.60
C GLY A 232 5.26 1.81 0.80
N LEU A 233 4.59 1.20 1.78
CA LEU A 233 4.49 1.69 3.15
C LEU A 233 5.72 1.40 4.01
N ALA A 234 6.59 0.45 3.66
CA ALA A 234 7.74 0.05 4.49
C ALA A 234 9.07 0.45 3.87
N GLU A 235 10.09 0.76 4.68
CA GLU A 235 11.45 1.09 4.24
C GLU A 235 12.28 -0.15 3.85
N GLU A 236 11.96 -1.28 4.48
CA GLU A 236 12.60 -2.59 4.29
C GLU A 236 11.53 -3.67 4.16
N ILE A 237 11.78 -4.68 3.33
CA ILE A 237 10.85 -5.78 3.10
C ILE A 237 11.57 -7.11 3.34
N TYR A 238 11.09 -7.90 4.29
CA TYR A 238 11.56 -9.26 4.56
C TYR A 238 10.60 -10.30 3.97
N VAL A 239 11.15 -11.15 3.12
CA VAL A 239 10.45 -12.26 2.47
C VAL A 239 10.82 -13.55 3.20
N ALA A 240 9.86 -14.11 3.93
CA ALA A 240 10.09 -15.35 4.66
C ALA A 240 10.14 -16.57 3.73
N GLU A 241 9.19 -16.62 2.80
CA GLU A 241 9.04 -17.72 1.85
C GLU A 241 8.18 -17.29 0.65
N SER A 242 8.58 -17.66 -0.56
CA SER A 242 7.77 -17.47 -1.77
C SER A 242 7.67 -18.75 -2.58
N ASP A 243 6.53 -18.98 -3.20
CA ASP A 243 6.40 -19.92 -4.32
C ASP A 243 6.99 -19.30 -5.60
N HIS A 244 7.18 -20.12 -6.65
CA HIS A 244 7.67 -19.68 -7.97
C HIS A 244 6.67 -18.78 -8.75
N LYS A 245 5.47 -18.58 -8.19
CA LYS A 245 4.40 -17.75 -8.75
C LYS A 245 3.51 -17.21 -7.64
N GLY A 246 2.61 -16.30 -7.98
CA GLY A 246 1.61 -15.76 -7.06
C GLY A 246 1.99 -14.40 -6.47
N GLY A 247 1.28 -14.01 -5.41
CA GLY A 247 1.29 -12.64 -4.89
C GLY A 247 2.65 -12.20 -4.33
N THR A 248 3.30 -13.05 -3.54
CA THR A 248 4.61 -12.77 -2.94
C THR A 248 5.68 -12.62 -4.02
N TRP A 249 5.83 -13.62 -4.88
CA TRP A 249 6.76 -13.57 -6.02
C TRP A 249 6.55 -12.31 -6.86
N SER A 250 5.31 -12.04 -7.28
CA SER A 250 4.99 -10.88 -8.11
C SER A 250 5.32 -9.55 -7.40
N GLY A 251 5.04 -9.46 -6.10
CA GLY A 251 5.38 -8.30 -5.28
C GLY A 251 6.88 -8.07 -5.18
N VAL A 252 7.67 -9.14 -4.97
CA VAL A 252 9.14 -9.06 -4.90
C VAL A 252 9.74 -8.59 -6.22
N ILE A 253 9.32 -9.17 -7.35
CA ILE A 253 9.82 -8.78 -8.67
C ILE A 253 9.46 -7.33 -9.00
N ASP A 254 8.23 -6.89 -8.71
CA ASP A 254 7.83 -5.50 -8.91
C ASP A 254 8.61 -4.54 -7.99
N GLY A 255 8.83 -4.93 -6.74
CA GLY A 255 9.59 -4.15 -5.77
C GLY A 255 11.06 -4.01 -6.18
N LEU A 256 11.71 -5.08 -6.64
CA LEU A 256 13.07 -5.03 -7.19
C LEU A 256 13.17 -4.04 -8.36
N ARG A 257 12.23 -4.13 -9.31
CA ARG A 257 12.16 -3.21 -10.46
C ARG A 257 12.00 -1.74 -10.02
N LYS A 258 11.36 -1.50 -8.88
CA LYS A 258 11.17 -0.16 -8.28
C LYS A 258 12.30 0.24 -7.34
N GLY A 259 13.39 -0.53 -7.26
CA GLY A 259 14.53 -0.23 -6.39
C GLY A 259 14.23 -0.33 -4.90
N ARG A 260 13.25 -1.14 -4.51
CA ARG A 260 12.95 -1.38 -3.09
C ARG A 260 14.05 -2.23 -2.45
N ARG A 261 14.36 -1.97 -1.18
CA ARG A 261 15.25 -2.82 -0.37
C ARG A 261 14.50 -4.05 0.10
N ILE A 262 14.81 -5.19 -0.51
CA ILE A 262 14.14 -6.47 -0.24
C ILE A 262 15.18 -7.49 0.21
N PHE A 263 14.87 -8.13 1.31
CA PHE A 263 15.63 -9.21 1.93
C PHE A 263 14.83 -10.50 1.81
N VAL A 264 15.48 -11.60 1.50
CA VAL A 264 14.84 -12.93 1.46
C VAL A 264 15.65 -13.92 2.26
N ARG A 265 14.96 -14.72 3.07
CA ARG A 265 15.57 -15.81 3.83
C ARG A 265 16.24 -16.79 2.86
N LYS A 266 17.53 -17.05 3.06
CA LYS A 266 18.24 -18.09 2.32
C LYS A 266 17.63 -19.45 2.64
N ALA A 267 17.12 -20.13 1.62
CA ALA A 267 16.51 -21.44 1.79
C ALA A 267 17.57 -22.53 1.75
N ALA A 268 17.42 -23.55 2.61
CA ALA A 268 18.24 -24.74 2.56
C ALA A 268 17.97 -25.54 1.27
N PRO A 269 18.93 -26.37 0.79
CA PRO A 269 18.80 -27.06 -0.50
C PRO A 269 17.58 -27.98 -0.63
N ASP A 270 17.06 -28.48 0.49
CA ASP A 270 15.91 -29.39 0.58
C ASP A 270 14.55 -28.66 0.61
N GLU A 271 14.54 -27.34 0.81
CA GLU A 271 13.32 -26.55 0.89
C GLU A 271 12.72 -26.29 -0.50
N LYS A 272 11.46 -26.68 -0.69
CA LYS A 272 10.70 -26.46 -1.93
C LYS A 272 10.09 -25.06 -1.97
N CYS A 273 10.94 -24.05 -2.16
CA CYS A 273 10.50 -22.66 -2.34
C CYS A 273 11.36 -21.92 -3.37
N ALA A 274 10.91 -20.75 -3.78
CA ALA A 274 11.56 -19.93 -4.79
C ALA A 274 12.53 -18.88 -4.21
N ASN A 275 12.85 -18.94 -2.91
CA ASN A 275 13.71 -17.94 -2.26
C ASN A 275 15.10 -17.85 -2.91
N ASN A 276 15.72 -18.99 -3.23
CA ASN A 276 17.04 -19.01 -3.86
C ASN A 276 16.99 -18.48 -5.31
N GLU A 277 15.85 -18.63 -6.01
CA GLU A 277 15.64 -18.00 -7.31
C GLU A 277 15.48 -16.48 -7.21
N LEU A 278 14.83 -15.99 -6.14
CA LEU A 278 14.75 -14.56 -5.84
C LEU A 278 16.15 -13.98 -5.57
N ILE A 279 17.00 -14.71 -4.82
CA ILE A 279 18.40 -14.32 -4.61
C ILE A 279 19.14 -14.23 -5.95
N ALA A 280 19.00 -15.22 -6.82
CA ALA A 280 19.60 -15.21 -8.16
C ALA A 280 19.10 -14.03 -9.04
N LYS A 281 17.94 -13.45 -8.72
CA LYS A 281 17.39 -12.24 -9.38
C LYS A 281 17.83 -10.93 -8.74
N GLY A 282 18.70 -10.97 -7.71
CA GLY A 282 19.27 -9.80 -7.06
C GLY A 282 18.54 -9.37 -5.78
N VAL A 283 17.68 -10.20 -5.19
CA VAL A 283 17.20 -9.95 -3.81
C VAL A 283 18.33 -10.21 -2.81
N ILE A 284 18.44 -9.38 -1.79
CA ILE A 284 19.49 -9.49 -0.77
C ILE A 284 19.22 -10.72 0.10
N ALA A 285 20.21 -11.62 0.19
CA ALA A 285 20.09 -12.83 0.99
C ALA A 285 20.35 -12.54 2.48
N VAL A 286 19.45 -13.02 3.34
CA VAL A 286 19.63 -12.99 4.79
C VAL A 286 19.62 -14.39 5.38
N ASP A 287 20.30 -14.54 6.52
CA ASP A 287 20.23 -15.75 7.32
C ASP A 287 18.91 -15.85 8.11
N GLU A 288 18.80 -16.85 8.97
CA GLU A 288 17.64 -17.08 9.82
C GLU A 288 17.38 -15.96 10.84
N PHE A 289 18.38 -15.10 11.14
CA PHE A 289 18.29 -13.95 12.05
C PHE A 289 17.94 -12.64 11.33
N GLY A 290 17.88 -12.67 9.99
CA GLY A 290 17.63 -11.50 9.17
C GLY A 290 18.87 -10.67 8.90
N ASP A 291 20.07 -11.22 9.13
CA ASP A 291 21.33 -10.53 8.93
C ASP A 291 21.89 -10.81 7.53
N VAL A 292 22.45 -9.78 6.90
CA VAL A 292 22.92 -9.81 5.51
C VAL A 292 24.17 -10.68 5.39
N ARG A 293 24.14 -11.69 4.52
CA ARG A 293 25.30 -12.56 4.29
C ARG A 293 26.35 -11.87 3.42
N GLU A 294 27.64 -12.07 3.72
CA GLU A 294 28.76 -11.35 3.08
C GLU A 294 28.75 -11.42 1.54
N ASP A 295 28.35 -12.57 0.97
CA ASP A 295 28.25 -12.80 -0.48
C ASP A 295 27.22 -11.89 -1.19
N SER A 296 26.36 -11.19 -0.44
CA SER A 296 25.35 -10.26 -0.96
C SER A 296 25.76 -8.78 -0.90
N ARG A 297 26.96 -8.46 -0.39
CA ARG A 297 27.47 -7.07 -0.28
C ARG A 297 27.88 -6.42 -1.61
N ASN A 298 27.75 -7.09 -2.75
CA ASN A 298 28.02 -6.49 -4.07
C ASN A 298 26.98 -5.43 -4.50
N TYR A 299 26.02 -5.09 -3.64
CA TYR A 299 25.11 -3.95 -3.84
C TYR A 299 25.77 -2.64 -3.38
N ASP A 300 26.83 -2.21 -4.09
CA ASP A 300 27.35 -0.84 -3.93
C ASP A 300 26.37 0.14 -4.57
N GLY A 301 25.99 1.19 -3.82
CA GLY A 301 25.02 2.24 -4.17
C GLY A 301 25.46 3.17 -5.30
N ARG A 302 26.04 2.64 -6.39
CA ARG A 302 26.61 3.40 -7.52
C ARG A 302 25.72 3.46 -8.77
N LEU A 303 24.40 3.29 -8.64
CA LEU A 303 23.47 3.65 -9.72
C LEU A 303 22.98 5.11 -9.69
N GLY A 304 23.70 5.97 -8.96
CA GLY A 304 23.42 7.42 -8.89
C GLY A 304 24.30 8.32 -9.77
N ARG A 305 25.38 7.83 -10.39
CA ARG A 305 26.26 8.67 -11.24
C ARG A 305 27.00 7.87 -12.32
N GLN A 306 26.47 7.85 -13.54
CA GLN A 306 27.26 7.74 -14.76
C GLN A 306 26.59 8.64 -15.81
N LYS A 307 27.05 9.90 -15.86
CA LYS A 307 27.93 10.46 -16.90
C LYS A 307 27.26 10.46 -18.29
N THR A 308 26.81 11.67 -18.62
CA THR A 308 26.71 12.27 -19.95
C THR A 308 27.68 11.62 -20.95
N LEU A 309 27.11 10.97 -21.97
CA LEU A 309 27.79 10.58 -23.20
C LEU A 309 26.76 10.72 -24.32
N PHE A 310 26.52 11.96 -24.69
CA PHE A 310 26.00 12.36 -26.00
C PHE A 310 26.77 13.62 -26.40
N GLU A 311 27.98 13.41 -26.91
CA GLU A 311 28.60 14.29 -27.89
C GLU A 311 28.74 13.43 -29.16
N ILE A 312 27.83 13.63 -30.10
CA ILE A 312 27.98 14.07 -31.51
C ILE A 312 26.56 14.13 -32.08
#